data_AF-A0A7X1NZ16-F1
#
_entry.id   AF-A0A7X1NZ16-F1
#
_cell.length_a   1.000
_cell.length_b   1.000
_cell.length_c   1.000
_cell.angle_alpha   90.00
_cell.angle_beta   90.00
_cell.angle_gamma   90.00
#
_symmetry.space_group_name_H-M   'P 1'
#
loop_
_entity.id
_entity.type
_entity.pdbx_description
1 polymer ?
#
loop_
_entity_poly.entity_id
_entity_poly.type
_entity_poly.pdbx_seq_one_letter_code
_entity_poly.pdbx_strand_id
1 'polypeptide(L)' 'MTRVTATVDEQGRLTLPEEIAQLLQAGQQLVIDLPLEENPFTRFIGTLPPLDVDSVAYYRQERGHEE' A
#
# COMPACT_ATOMS: atom_id res chain seq x y z
N MET A 1 9.60 -6.68 20.81
CA MET A 1 9.45 -7.08 19.40
C MET A 1 10.65 -7.94 19.03
N THR A 2 10.46 -9.23 18.79
CA THR A 2 11.53 -10.13 18.38
C THR A 2 11.65 -10.06 16.86
N ARG A 3 12.81 -9.64 16.34
CA ARG A 3 13.06 -9.57 14.90
C ARG A 3 13.59 -10.93 14.43
N VAL A 4 12.84 -11.59 13.58
CA VAL A 4 13.23 -12.86 12.94
C VAL A 4 13.62 -12.57 11.50
N THR A 5 14.74 -13.13 11.06
CA THR A 5 15.16 -13.06 9.66
C THR A 5 14.66 -14.31 8.95
N ALA A 6 13.77 -14.14 7.97
CA ALA A 6 13.31 -15.19 7.08
C ALA A 6 13.91 -14.97 5.69
N THR A 7 14.26 -16.05 5.01
CA THR A 7 14.74 -16.01 3.62
C THR A 7 13.62 -16.44 2.67
N VAL A 8 13.64 -15.95 1.44
CA VAL A 8 12.70 -16.39 0.40
C VAL A 8 13.45 -17.30 -0.56
N ASP A 9 12.93 -18.51 -0.78
CA ASP A 9 13.51 -19.46 -1.73
C ASP A 9 13.19 -19.08 -3.20
N GLU A 10 13.78 -19.82 -4.15
CA GLU A 10 13.58 -19.58 -5.59
C GLU A 10 12.11 -19.78 -6.04
N GLN A 11 11.30 -20.47 -5.25
CA GLN A 11 9.89 -20.72 -5.50
C GLN A 11 8.97 -19.72 -4.78
N GLY A 12 9.54 -18.71 -4.11
CA GLY A 12 8.79 -17.66 -3.41
C GLY A 12 8.25 -18.07 -2.04
N ARG A 13 8.76 -19.14 -1.43
CA ARG A 13 8.35 -19.61 -0.10
C ARG A 13 9.22 -18.98 0.97
N LEU A 14 8.61 -18.63 2.10
CA LEU A 14 9.33 -18.17 3.28
C LEU A 14 9.97 -19.35 4.00
N THR A 15 11.29 -19.28 4.15
CA THR A 15 12.11 -20.22 4.91
C THR A 15 12.55 -19.55 6.21
N LEU A 16 12.31 -20.24 7.31
CA LEU A 16 12.67 -19.79 8.65
C LEU A 16 13.86 -20.60 9.16
N PRO A 17 14.73 -20.00 10.00
CA PRO A 17 15.73 -20.75 10.74
C PRO A 17 15.07 -21.84 11.59
N GLU A 18 15.74 -22.98 11.72
CA GLU A 18 15.19 -24.17 12.39
C GLU A 18 14.83 -23.87 13.84
N GLU A 19 15.63 -23.05 14.53
CA GLU A 19 15.43 -22.66 15.92
C GLU A 19 14.13 -21.88 16.11
N ILE A 20 13.71 -21.13 15.08
CA ILE A 20 12.44 -20.39 15.11
C ILE A 20 11.30 -21.32 14.71
N ALA A 21 11.49 -22.18 13.71
CA ALA A 21 10.47 -23.13 13.27
C ALA A 21 10.03 -24.06 14.41
N GLN A 22 10.95 -24.48 15.28
CA GLN A 22 10.65 -25.30 16.46
C GLN A 22 9.82 -24.59 17.52
N LEU A 23 9.85 -23.25 17.56
CA LEU A 23 9.06 -22.44 18.50
C LEU A 23 7.63 -22.19 18.02
N LEU A 24 7.34 -22.47 16.74
CA LEU A 24 6.03 -22.23 16.14
C LEU A 24 5.10 -23.42 16.35
N GLN A 25 3.87 -23.13 16.72
CA GLN A 25 2.83 -24.13 16.93
C GLN A 25 1.87 -24.21 15.73
N ALA A 26 1.29 -25.39 15.52
CA ALA A 26 0.26 -25.57 14.49
C ALA A 26 -0.94 -24.65 14.77
N GLY A 27 -1.37 -23.91 13.75
CA GLY A 27 -2.49 -22.95 13.84
C GLY A 27 -2.11 -21.55 14.35
N GLN A 28 -0.83 -21.31 14.66
CA GLN A 28 -0.33 -19.99 15.06
C GLN A 28 -0.35 -19.02 13.87
N GLN A 29 -0.93 -17.84 14.06
CA GLN A 29 -0.90 -16.76 13.07
C GLN A 29 0.35 -15.90 13.27
N LEU A 30 1.06 -15.64 12.17
CA LEU A 30 2.22 -14.77 12.11
C LEU A 30 1.88 -13.57 11.24
N VAL A 31 2.17 -12.37 11.75
CA VAL A 31 2.02 -11.11 11.01
C VAL A 31 3.42 -10.68 10.55
N ILE A 32 3.58 -10.49 9.25
CA ILE A 32 4.82 -10.02 8.63
C ILE A 32 4.52 -8.65 8.02
N ASP A 33 5.10 -7.61 8.58
CA ASP A 33 5.02 -6.26 8.04
C ASP A 33 6.05 -6.13 6.91
N LEU A 34 5.59 -6.30 5.67
CA LEU A 34 6.40 -6.06 4.49
C LEU A 34 6.34 -4.59 4.11
N PRO A 35 7.47 -3.94 3.80
CA PRO A 35 7.45 -2.65 3.12
C PRO A 35 7.04 -2.89 1.66
N LEU A 36 5.75 -3.11 1.42
CA LEU A 36 5.18 -2.98 0.09
C LEU A 36 5.35 -1.51 -0.26
N GLU A 37 6.25 -1.21 -1.19
CA GLU A 37 6.34 0.14 -1.73
C GLU A 37 4.95 0.53 -2.23
N GLU A 38 4.36 1.54 -1.58
CA GLU A 38 3.22 2.25 -2.14
C GLU A 38 3.61 2.63 -3.57
N ASN A 39 2.74 2.29 -4.52
CA ASN A 39 2.93 2.47 -5.94
C ASN A 39 3.77 3.73 -6.22
N PRO A 40 4.90 3.66 -6.96
CA PRO A 40 5.78 4.81 -7.16
C PRO A 40 5.06 6.03 -7.75
N PHE A 41 3.90 5.83 -8.39
CA PHE A 41 3.04 6.90 -8.89
C PHE A 41 2.22 7.63 -7.80
N THR A 42 1.94 7.00 -6.66
CA THR A 42 1.26 7.66 -5.52
C THR A 42 2.14 8.70 -4.82
N ARG A 43 3.47 8.58 -4.90
CA ARG A 43 4.40 9.60 -4.37
C ARG A 43 4.66 10.75 -5.35
N PHE A 44 4.63 10.49 -6.65
CA PHE A 44 5.00 11.48 -7.67
C PHE A 44 3.84 12.41 -8.05
N ILE A 45 2.61 11.88 -8.04
CA ILE A 45 1.41 12.67 -8.23
C ILE A 45 0.95 13.08 -6.85
N GLY A 46 1.52 14.17 -6.32
CA GLY A 46 0.90 14.85 -5.19
C GLY A 46 -0.60 15.02 -5.45
N THR A 47 -1.42 14.93 -4.42
CA THR A 47 -2.86 15.16 -4.59
C THR A 47 -3.04 16.56 -5.17
N LEU A 48 -3.58 16.64 -6.39
CA LEU A 48 -3.99 17.91 -6.96
C LEU A 48 -4.89 18.61 -5.94
N PRO A 49 -4.69 19.91 -5.67
CA PRO A 49 -5.59 20.63 -4.80
C PRO A 49 -7.02 20.45 -5.33
N PRO A 50 -8.01 20.22 -4.44
CA PRO A 50 -9.39 20.16 -4.87
C PRO A 50 -9.72 21.46 -5.60
N LEU A 51 -10.32 21.34 -6.78
CA LEU A 51 -10.81 22.52 -7.50
C LEU A 51 -11.99 23.08 -6.71
N ASP A 52 -12.01 24.39 -6.48
CA ASP A 52 -13.10 25.07 -5.78
C ASP A 52 -14.45 24.87 -6.47
N VAL A 53 -14.43 24.62 -7.78
CA VAL A 53 -15.60 24.40 -8.64
C VAL A 53 -15.28 23.29 -9.62
N ASP A 54 -16.23 22.37 -9.83
CA ASP A 54 -16.12 21.37 -10.91
C ASP A 54 -15.94 22.07 -12.26
N SER A 55 -15.02 21.55 -13.09
CA SER A 55 -14.76 21.99 -14.46
C SER A 55 -16.03 22.21 -15.29
N VAL A 56 -17.06 21.37 -15.10
CA VAL A 56 -18.35 21.50 -15.78
C VAL A 56 -19.11 22.73 -15.30
N ALA A 57 -19.12 22.99 -13.99
CA ALA A 57 -19.80 24.13 -13.39
C ALA A 57 -19.08 25.45 -13.75
N TYR A 58 -17.74 25.48 -13.69
CA TYR A 58 -16.94 26.64 -14.12
C TYR A 58 -17.23 27.00 -15.58
N TYR A 59 -17.25 26.00 -16.47
CA TYR A 59 -17.53 26.23 -17.89
C TYR A 59 -18.96 26.72 -18.16
N ARG A 60 -19.95 26.25 -17.40
CA ARG A 60 -21.34 26.73 -17.51
C ARG A 60 -21.48 28.19 -17.08
N GLN A 61 -20.78 28.59 -16.02
CA GLN A 61 -20.78 29.96 -15.52
C GLN A 61 -20.14 30.93 -16.52
N GLU A 62 -18.96 30.61 -17.06
CA GLU A 62 -18.28 31.44 -18.08
C GLU A 62 -19.07 31.57 -19.39
N ARG A 63 -19.89 30.54 -19.71
CA ARG A 63 -20.77 30.56 -20.89
C ARG A 63 -22.08 31.32 -20.65
N GLY A 64 -22.34 31.83 -19.45
CA GLY A 64 -23.56 32.55 -19.11
C GLY A 64 -24.81 31.68 -19.08
N HIS A 65 -24.67 30.36 -18.87
CA HIS A 65 -25.80 29.47 -18.63
C HIS A 65 -26.07 29.39 -17.13
N GLU A 66 -26.67 30.45 -16.57
CA GLU A 66 -27.36 30.39 -15.29
C GLU A 66 -28.77 29.84 -15.53
N GLU A 67 -29.07 28.65 -15.02
CA GLU A 67 -30.44 28.18 -14.74
C GLU A 67 -30.56 27.85 -13.25
#